data_AF-A0A1C6BD46-F1
#
_entry.id   AF-A0A1C6BD46-F1
#
_cell.length_a   1.000
_cell.length_b   1.000
_cell.length_c   1.000
_cell.angle_alpha   90.00
_cell.angle_beta   90.00
_cell.angle_gamma   90.00
#
_symmetry.space_group_name_H-M   'P 1'
#
loop_
_entity.id
_entity.type
_entity.pdbx_description
1 polymer ?
#
loop_
_entity_poly.entity_id
_entity_poly.type
_entity_poly.pdbx_seq_one_letter_code
_entity_poly.pdbx_strand_id
1 'polypeptide(L)' 'MNLREVIKILRFERRRVLAMSRVCEPEFAGDYLRTARALGIAAEIVEKFAGMHRRKDK' A
#
# COMPACT_ATOMS: atom_id res chain seq x y z
N MET A 1 -7.85 2.85 14.86
CA MET A 1 -7.53 3.12 13.44
C MET A 1 -8.46 2.32 12.57
N ASN A 2 -9.22 2.96 11.67
CA ASN A 2 -10.18 2.27 10.79
C ASN A 2 -9.51 1.82 9.48
N LEU A 3 -10.14 0.89 8.74
CA LEU A 3 -9.55 0.35 7.50
C LEU A 3 -9.34 1.41 6.41
N ARG A 4 -10.12 2.50 6.39
CA ARG A 4 -9.90 3.61 5.45
C ARG A 4 -8.63 4.39 5.76
N GLU A 5 -8.33 4.63 7.04
CA GLU A 5 -7.08 5.25 7.48
C GLU A 5 -5.89 4.36 7.11
N VAL A 6 -6.01 3.04 7.33
CA VAL A 6 -4.99 2.06 6.93
C VAL A 6 -4.73 2.12 5.42
N ILE A 7 -5.77 2.14 4.58
CA ILE A 7 -5.61 2.26 3.12
C ILE A 7 -4.90 3.56 2.74
N LYS A 8 -5.24 4.68 3.39
CA LYS A 8 -4.56 5.97 3.13
C LYS A 8 -3.08 5.92 3.47
N ILE A 9 -2.73 5.34 4.61
CA ILE A 9 -1.34 5.16 5.06
C ILE A 9 -0.58 4.27 4.08
N LEU A 10 -1.12 3.10 3.72
CA LEU A 10 -0.49 2.18 2.77
C LEU A 10 -0.24 2.83 1.40
N ARG A 11 -1.22 3.59 0.89
CA ARG A 11 -1.07 4.33 -0.38
C ARG A 11 -0.03 5.45 -0.27
N PHE A 12 0.06 6.13 0.87
CA PHE A 12 1.07 7.15 1.12
C PHE A 12 2.48 6.54 1.17
N GLU A 13 2.68 5.51 1.98
CA GLU A 13 3.97 4.83 2.10
C GLU A 13 4.42 4.22 0.77
N ARG A 14 3.48 3.64 0.00
CA ARG A 14 3.80 3.15 -1.36
C ARG A 14 4.37 4.26 -2.24
N ARG A 15 3.76 5.45 -2.26
CA ARG A 15 4.27 6.59 -3.04
C ARG A 15 5.64 7.03 -2.56
N ARG A 16 5.83 7.11 -1.25
CA ARG A 16 7.11 7.48 -0.63
C ARG A 16 8.22 6.50 -1.02
N VAL A 17 7.96 5.20 -0.92
CA VAL A 17 8.91 4.14 -1.30
C VAL A 17 9.23 4.16 -2.80
N LEU A 18 8.24 4.42 -3.67
CA LEU A 18 8.49 4.62 -5.11
C LEU A 18 9.33 5.86 -5.40
N ALA A 19 9.21 6.92 -4.59
CA ALA A 19 10.09 8.07 -4.71
C ALA A 19 11.51 7.71 -4.27
N MET A 20 11.65 6.96 -3.17
CA MET A 20 12.95 6.48 -2.68
C MET A 20 13.67 5.62 -3.73
N SER A 21 12.94 4.73 -4.43
CA SER A 21 13.55 3.88 -5.48
C SER A 21 14.13 4.66 -6.66
N ARG A 22 13.82 5.96 -6.80
CA ARG A 22 14.34 6.83 -7.87
C ARG A 22 15.55 7.66 -7.45
N VAL A 23 15.78 7.80 -6.15
CA VAL A 23 16.82 8.67 -5.59
C VAL A 23 17.88 7.91 -4.80
N CYS A 24 17.61 6.64 -4.45
CA CYS A 24 18.59 5.79 -3.79
C CYS A 24 19.68 5.31 -4.77
N GLU A 25 20.73 4.71 -4.21
CA GLU A 25 21.73 4.03 -5.02
C GLU A 25 21.10 2.87 -5.82
N PRO A 26 21.60 2.57 -7.03
CA PRO A 26 20.99 1.57 -7.93
C PRO A 26 20.81 0.18 -7.30
N GLU A 27 21.73 -0.22 -6.41
CA GLU A 27 21.68 -1.50 -5.71
C GLU A 27 20.45 -1.65 -4.80
N PHE A 28 19.96 -0.56 -4.20
CA PHE A 28 18.77 -0.57 -3.34
C PHE A 28 17.46 -0.33 -4.08
N ALA A 29 17.50 0.14 -5.33
CA ALA A 29 16.30 0.49 -6.09
C ALA A 29 15.34 -0.71 -6.22
N GLY A 30 15.89 -1.91 -6.39
CA GLY A 30 15.13 -3.16 -6.44
C GLY A 30 14.32 -3.43 -5.16
N ASP A 31 14.91 -3.21 -3.99
CA ASP A 31 14.24 -3.43 -2.70
C ASP A 31 13.11 -2.45 -2.44
N TYR A 32 13.31 -1.18 -2.77
CA TYR A 32 12.23 -0.20 -2.70
C TYR A 32 11.10 -0.54 -3.68
N LEU A 33 11.40 -0.95 -4.91
CA LEU A 33 10.37 -1.37 -5.87
C LEU A 33 9.58 -2.60 -5.38
N ARG A 34 10.27 -3.60 -4.81
CA ARG A 34 9.62 -4.77 -4.17
C ARG A 34 8.70 -4.35 -3.03
N THR A 35 9.17 -3.47 -2.15
CA THR A 35 8.41 -2.94 -1.01
C THR A 35 7.18 -2.17 -1.48
N ALA A 36 7.31 -1.29 -2.49
CA ALA A 36 6.19 -0.57 -3.07
C ALA A 36 5.12 -1.50 -3.67
N ARG A 37 5.55 -2.62 -4.27
CA ARG A 37 4.62 -3.64 -4.77
C ARG A 37 3.87 -4.33 -3.63
N ALA A 38 4.57 -4.72 -2.57
CA ALA A 38 3.95 -5.34 -1.39
C ALA A 38 2.93 -4.41 -0.72
N LEU A 39 3.25 -3.11 -0.58
CA LEU A 39 2.32 -2.12 -0.05
C LEU A 39 1.07 -1.93 -0.92
N GLY A 40 1.21 -2.04 -2.25
CA GLY A 40 0.08 -2.02 -3.18
C GLY A 40 -0.88 -3.19 -2.95
N ILE A 41 -0.33 -4.41 -2.87
CA ILE A 41 -1.10 -5.64 -2.60
C ILE A 41 -1.81 -5.55 -1.25
N ALA A 42 -1.11 -5.07 -0.21
CA ALA A 42 -1.70 -4.88 1.12
C ALA A 42 -2.88 -3.91 1.06
N ALA A 43 -2.76 -2.78 0.34
CA ALA A 43 -3.85 -1.83 0.21
C ALA A 43 -5.08 -2.45 -0.49
N GLU A 44 -4.88 -3.23 -1.56
CA GLU A 44 -5.96 -3.92 -2.27
C GLU A 44 -6.68 -4.95 -1.40
N ILE A 45 -5.93 -5.72 -0.60
CA ILE A 45 -6.49 -6.68 0.35
C ILE A 45 -7.37 -5.95 1.37
N VAL A 46 -6.83 -4.90 2.01
CA VAL A 46 -7.56 -4.12 3.02
C VAL A 46 -8.82 -3.49 2.41
N GLU A 47 -8.75 -2.99 1.18
CA GLU A 47 -9.90 -2.43 0.46
C GLU A 47 -11.00 -3.47 0.20
N LYS A 48 -10.63 -4.71 -0.15
CA LYS A 48 -11.59 -5.83 -0.25
C LYS A 48 -12.29 -6.11 1.08
N PHE A 49 -11.54 -6.19 2.18
CA PHE A 49 -12.11 -6.43 3.52
C PHE A 49 -12.99 -5.28 3.99
N ALA A 50 -12.58 -4.03 3.76
CA ALA A 50 -13.40 -2.86 4.06
C ALA A 50 -14.73 -2.86 3.28
N GLY A 51 -14.72 -3.36 2.04
CA GLY A 51 -15.93 -3.52 1.22
C GLY A 51 -16.83 -4.69 1.63
N MET A 52 -16.29 -5.76 2.21
CA MET A 52 -17.08 -6.93 2.65
C MET A 52 -17.99 -6.63 3.83
N HIS A 53 -17.54 -5.81 4.79
CA HIS A 53 -18.38 -5.37 5.91
C HIS A 53 -19.59 -4.52 5.46
N ARG A 54 -19.55 -3.95 4.25
CA ARG A 54 -20.66 -3.18 3.68
C ARG A 54 -21.76 -4.04 3.03
N ARG A 55 -21.51 -5.33 2.78
CA ARG A 55 -22.46 -6.22 2.08
C ARG A 55 -23.40 -6.99 3.02
N LYS A 56 -23.24 -6.88 4.33
CA LYS A 56 -24.08 -7.63 5.31
C LYS A 56 -25.40 -6.93 5.68
N ASP A 57 -25.67 -5.73 5.17
CA ASP A 57 -26.89 -4.96 5.47
C ASP A 57 -27.97 -5.04 4.36
N LYS A 58 -28.05 -6.14 3.60
CA LYS A 58 -29.12 -6.30 2.60
C LYS A 58 -29.64 -7.72 2.48
#